data_AF-A0A7V6WIP1-F1
#
_entry.id   AF-A0A7V6WIP1-F1
#
_cell.length_a   1.000
_cell.length_b   1.000
_cell.length_c   1.000
_cell.angle_alpha   90.00
_cell.angle_beta   90.00
_cell.angle_gamma   90.00
#
_symmetry.space_group_name_H-M   'P 1'
#
loop_
_entity.id
_entity.type
_entity.pdbx_description
1 polymer ?
#
loop_
_entity_poly.entity_id
_entity_poly.type
_entity_poly.pdbx_seq_one_letter_code
_entity_poly.pdbx_strand_id
1 'polypeptide(L)'
;MPKKLFLVFVLILLATLVFAGCGGKTEQPPAQQDPGSDSQPAPQNNGQAGASTDFIFVSSADKESCESCHPSLTEDMAKLEGHPPVEIENGVADCIPCHPNEGDISMKTVIHDPHYDGDNNGFVANFEGSCVHCHKLTNDGQMPAAGLEEPGTQFEVIQVASVDQSPNGCSDCHEKISAEVEKLEGHPEATSEDVADCINCHQEGSPLAMSTIMHQGHLLGKDYEKFGNSCINCHDLEKEMAVKGL
;
A
#
# COMPACT_ATOMS: atom_id res chain seq x y z
N MET A 1 46.94 -35.62 10.70
CA MET A 1 47.30 -34.33 11.31
C MET A 1 46.39 -34.07 12.51
N PRO A 2 46.91 -33.69 13.68
CA PRO A 2 46.10 -33.60 14.89
C PRO A 2 45.13 -32.40 14.82
N LYS A 3 43.82 -32.69 14.88
CA LYS A 3 42.70 -31.71 14.80
C LYS A 3 42.81 -30.50 15.73
N LYS A 4 43.63 -30.60 16.79
CA LYS A 4 43.89 -29.50 17.74
C LYS A 4 44.79 -28.39 17.17
N LEU A 5 45.60 -28.67 16.15
CA LEU A 5 46.48 -27.66 15.54
C LEU A 5 45.71 -26.73 14.58
N PHE A 6 44.64 -27.24 13.95
CA PHE A 6 43.84 -26.49 12.99
C PHE A 6 42.98 -25.41 13.69
N LEU A 7 42.45 -25.73 14.86
CA LEU A 7 41.57 -24.80 15.61
C LEU A 7 42.35 -23.63 16.23
N VAL A 8 43.63 -23.83 16.57
CA VAL A 8 44.52 -22.75 17.03
C VAL A 8 44.90 -21.81 15.88
N PHE A 9 45.07 -22.34 14.66
CA PHE A 9 45.40 -21.51 13.49
C PHE A 9 44.24 -20.60 13.06
N VAL A 10 43.00 -21.08 13.15
CA VAL A 10 41.80 -20.28 12.81
C VAL A 10 41.55 -19.16 13.83
N LEU A 11 41.81 -19.41 15.13
CA LEU A 11 41.66 -18.38 16.16
C LEU A 11 42.73 -17.28 16.09
N ILE A 12 43.96 -17.61 15.67
CA ILE A 12 45.01 -16.60 15.47
C ILE A 12 44.71 -15.72 14.25
N LEU A 13 44.07 -16.27 13.21
CA LEU A 13 43.70 -15.53 12.00
C LEU A 13 42.54 -14.54 12.22
N LEU A 14 41.62 -14.83 13.16
CA LEU A 14 40.54 -13.90 13.53
C LEU A 14 41.00 -12.75 14.44
N ALA A 15 42.12 -12.89 15.15
CA ALA A 15 42.61 -11.88 16.08
C ALA A 15 43.43 -10.75 15.40
N THR A 16 43.78 -10.87 14.12
CA THR A 16 44.57 -9.86 13.39
C THR A 16 43.74 -8.88 12.54
N LEU A 17 42.40 -8.88 12.66
CA LEU A 17 41.50 -8.02 11.88
C LEU A 17 40.98 -6.80 12.67
N VAL A 18 41.80 -6.28 13.59
CA VAL A 18 41.57 -4.98 14.23
C VAL A 18 42.85 -4.17 14.05
N PHE A 19 42.71 -2.90 13.65
CA PHE A 19 43.73 -1.89 13.29
C PHE A 19 44.03 -1.70 11.80
N ALA A 20 43.23 -0.84 11.15
CA ALA A 20 43.74 0.28 10.32
C ALA A 20 42.55 1.14 9.87
N GLY A 21 42.52 2.42 10.26
CA GLY A 21 41.48 3.33 9.76
C GLY A 21 41.31 4.70 10.42
N CYS A 22 42.38 5.34 10.89
CA CYS A 22 42.36 6.78 11.20
C CYS A 22 43.43 7.49 10.36
N GLY A 23 43.03 8.55 9.65
CA GLY A 23 43.94 9.64 9.26
C GLY A 23 44.09 9.88 7.75
N GLY A 24 43.21 10.73 7.21
CA GLY A 24 43.39 11.36 5.90
C GLY A 24 42.66 12.69 5.86
N LYS A 25 43.31 13.75 6.35
CA LYS A 25 42.88 15.15 6.16
C LYS A 25 43.39 15.57 4.78
N THR A 26 42.52 15.61 3.79
CA THR A 26 42.84 16.16 2.47
C THR A 26 42.30 17.58 2.41
N GLU A 27 43.21 18.55 2.28
CA GLU A 27 42.88 19.94 2.01
C GLU A 27 42.17 20.03 0.64
N GLN A 28 40.95 20.56 0.67
CA GLN A 28 40.12 20.83 -0.49
C GLN A 28 40.60 22.14 -1.15
N PRO A 29 40.93 22.17 -2.44
CA PRO A 29 41.14 23.42 -3.15
C PRO A 29 39.81 24.19 -3.30
N PRO A 30 39.84 25.53 -3.32
CA PRO A 30 38.63 26.33 -3.45
C PRO A 30 37.95 26.02 -4.79
N ALA A 31 36.66 25.67 -4.71
CA ALA A 31 35.82 25.43 -5.87
C ALA A 31 35.70 26.73 -6.69
N GLN A 32 36.18 26.70 -7.93
CA GLN A 32 35.75 27.62 -8.97
C GLN A 32 34.25 27.45 -9.19
N GLN A 33 33.52 28.55 -9.08
CA GLN A 33 32.15 28.67 -9.54
C GLN A 33 32.16 28.61 -11.06
N ASP A 34 31.65 27.51 -11.62
CA ASP A 34 31.23 27.47 -13.02
C ASP A 34 29.72 27.79 -13.07
N PRO A 35 29.32 28.85 -13.79
CA PRO A 35 27.92 29.19 -13.99
C PRO A 35 27.36 28.40 -15.16
N GLY A 36 26.26 27.68 -14.92
CA GLY A 36 25.42 27.13 -16.01
C GLY A 36 25.63 25.66 -16.26
N SER A 37 24.92 24.82 -15.50
CA SER A 37 24.50 23.52 -15.98
C SER A 37 23.06 23.35 -15.53
N ASP A 38 22.15 23.57 -16.49
CA ASP A 38 20.71 23.39 -16.37
C ASP A 38 20.39 21.91 -16.13
N SER A 39 20.49 21.47 -14.87
CA SER A 39 19.86 20.24 -14.42
C SER A 39 18.43 20.59 -14.04
N GLN A 40 17.52 20.43 -15.01
CA GLN A 40 16.09 20.42 -14.76
C GLN A 40 15.79 19.36 -13.69
N PRO A 41 15.10 19.72 -12.58
CA PRO A 41 14.47 18.71 -11.75
C PRO A 41 13.49 17.91 -12.61
N ALA A 42 13.38 16.60 -12.33
CA ALA A 42 12.28 15.79 -12.83
C ALA A 42 10.97 16.56 -12.61
N PRO A 43 10.04 16.56 -13.58
CA PRO A 43 8.85 17.39 -13.51
C PRO A 43 8.05 16.98 -12.28
N GLN A 44 8.14 17.78 -11.21
CA GLN A 44 7.11 17.84 -10.19
C GLN A 44 5.86 18.27 -10.94
N ASN A 45 4.94 17.34 -11.11
CA ASN A 45 3.65 17.59 -11.70
C ASN A 45 2.81 18.38 -10.67
N ASN A 46 3.24 19.61 -10.38
CA ASN A 46 2.43 20.68 -9.78
C ASN A 46 1.42 21.19 -10.83
N GLY A 47 0.75 20.23 -11.48
CA GLY A 47 -0.44 20.47 -12.25
C GLY A 47 -1.51 20.84 -11.25
N GLN A 48 -1.65 22.14 -11.02
CA GLN A 48 -2.90 22.77 -10.64
C GLN A 48 -3.86 22.57 -11.82
N ALA A 49 -4.21 21.30 -12.08
CA ALA A 49 -5.13 20.86 -13.10
C ALA A 49 -6.51 21.22 -12.57
N GLY A 50 -7.25 22.02 -13.33
CA GLY A 50 -8.67 22.22 -13.05
C GLY A 50 -9.28 20.84 -12.93
N ALA A 51 -9.73 20.50 -11.71
CA ALA A 51 -10.25 19.19 -11.38
C ALA A 51 -11.31 18.85 -12.43
N SER A 52 -10.99 17.86 -13.27
CA SER A 52 -12.01 17.23 -14.09
C SER A 52 -13.09 16.75 -13.13
N THR A 53 -14.30 17.27 -13.26
CA THR A 53 -15.46 16.81 -12.50
C THR A 53 -16.02 15.49 -13.04
N ASP A 54 -15.37 14.93 -14.06
CA ASP A 54 -15.77 13.65 -14.65
C ASP A 54 -15.21 12.54 -13.76
N PHE A 55 -15.94 12.27 -12.68
CA PHE A 55 -15.72 11.13 -11.82
C PHE A 55 -16.11 9.84 -12.55
N ILE A 56 -15.22 8.83 -12.54
CA ILE A 56 -15.58 7.50 -13.01
C ILE A 56 -16.25 6.75 -11.88
N PHE A 57 -17.54 6.51 -12.04
CA PHE A 57 -18.34 5.86 -11.02
C PHE A 57 -18.28 4.34 -11.16
N VAL A 58 -17.59 3.69 -10.22
CA VAL A 58 -17.48 2.23 -10.14
C VAL A 58 -18.17 1.74 -8.88
N SER A 59 -19.22 0.94 -9.04
CA SER A 59 -19.97 0.32 -7.96
C SER A 59 -19.23 -0.92 -7.45
N SER A 60 -18.99 -0.97 -6.14
CA SER A 60 -18.49 -2.15 -5.42
C SER A 60 -19.48 -3.32 -5.39
N ALA A 61 -20.76 -3.11 -5.73
CA ALA A 61 -21.76 -4.18 -5.80
C ALA A 61 -21.79 -4.88 -7.16
N ASP A 62 -21.33 -4.22 -8.22
CA ASP A 62 -21.52 -4.66 -9.61
C ASP A 62 -20.30 -5.39 -10.19
N LYS A 63 -19.27 -5.65 -9.39
CA LYS A 63 -18.05 -6.32 -9.86
C LYS A 63 -17.95 -7.75 -9.35
N GLU A 64 -17.90 -8.62 -10.34
CA GLU A 64 -17.57 -10.03 -10.24
C GLU A 64 -16.06 -10.19 -9.97
N SER A 65 -15.69 -11.33 -9.42
CA SER A 65 -14.37 -11.69 -8.88
C SER A 65 -13.25 -11.67 -9.95
N CYS A 66 -12.04 -12.11 -9.59
CA CYS A 66 -10.86 -12.17 -10.47
C CYS A 66 -11.16 -12.69 -11.90
N GLU A 67 -12.10 -13.64 -12.00
CA GLU A 67 -12.55 -14.27 -13.24
C GLU A 67 -13.20 -13.31 -14.25
N SER A 68 -13.67 -12.14 -13.81
CA SER A 68 -14.19 -11.12 -14.71
C SER A 68 -13.16 -10.57 -15.67
N CYS A 69 -11.93 -10.42 -15.19
CA CYS A 69 -10.80 -9.98 -16.00
C CYS A 69 -9.94 -11.16 -16.45
N HIS A 70 -9.94 -12.26 -15.68
CA HIS A 70 -9.24 -13.50 -15.97
C HIS A 70 -10.23 -14.66 -16.20
N PRO A 71 -10.99 -14.68 -17.30
CA PRO A 71 -11.96 -15.74 -17.58
C PRO A 71 -11.32 -17.14 -17.75
N SER A 72 -9.99 -17.17 -17.84
CA SER A 72 -9.15 -18.37 -17.93
C SER A 72 -8.08 -18.33 -16.84
N LEU A 73 -8.49 -18.03 -15.60
CA LEU A 73 -7.58 -17.81 -14.47
C LEU A 73 -6.63 -19.00 -14.25
N THR A 74 -7.12 -20.25 -14.35
CA THR A 74 -6.28 -21.46 -14.27
C THR A 74 -5.19 -21.45 -15.34
N GLU A 75 -5.53 -21.16 -16.59
CA GLU A 75 -4.56 -21.09 -17.69
C GLU A 75 -3.60 -19.91 -17.53
N ASP A 76 -4.05 -18.79 -16.97
CA ASP A 76 -3.22 -17.62 -16.72
C ASP A 76 -2.19 -17.91 -15.62
N MET A 77 -2.60 -18.56 -14.52
CA MET A 77 -1.68 -18.98 -13.46
C MET A 77 -0.66 -20.01 -13.95
N ALA A 78 -1.05 -20.92 -14.85
CA ALA A 78 -0.13 -21.88 -15.46
C ALA A 78 0.96 -21.25 -16.34
N LYS A 79 0.80 -19.99 -16.77
CA LYS A 79 1.81 -19.25 -17.55
C LYS A 79 2.83 -18.53 -16.67
N LEU A 80 2.58 -18.39 -15.36
CA LEU A 80 3.50 -17.70 -14.46
C LEU A 80 4.75 -18.55 -14.22
N GLU A 81 5.91 -17.98 -14.53
CA GLU A 81 7.18 -18.66 -14.33
C GLU A 81 7.41 -18.94 -12.83
N GLY A 82 7.62 -20.21 -12.49
CA GLY A 82 7.85 -20.64 -11.11
C GLY A 82 6.59 -20.87 -10.27
N HIS A 83 5.39 -20.53 -10.76
CA HIS A 83 4.14 -20.88 -10.08
C HIS A 83 3.83 -22.38 -10.29
N PRO A 84 3.50 -23.15 -9.24
CA PRO A 84 3.11 -24.54 -9.42
C PRO A 84 1.77 -24.63 -10.18
N PRO A 85 1.50 -25.71 -10.92
CA PRO A 85 0.17 -25.95 -11.45
C PRO A 85 -0.85 -26.04 -10.31
N VAL A 86 -1.90 -25.23 -10.37
CA VAL A 86 -3.01 -25.23 -9.42
C VAL A 86 -4.30 -25.28 -10.22
N GLU A 87 -5.20 -26.18 -9.84
CA GLU A 87 -6.58 -26.19 -10.35
C GLU A 87 -7.40 -25.23 -9.50
N ILE A 88 -8.09 -24.29 -10.14
CA ILE A 88 -8.89 -23.26 -9.46
C ILE A 88 -10.37 -23.60 -9.64
N GLU A 89 -11.01 -24.04 -8.56
CA GLU A 89 -12.42 -24.41 -8.49
C GLU A 89 -13.26 -23.38 -7.72
N ASN A 90 -12.66 -22.72 -6.72
CA ASN A 90 -13.28 -21.75 -5.81
C ASN A 90 -12.73 -20.33 -6.00
N GLY A 91 -12.12 -20.06 -7.15
CA GLY A 91 -11.55 -18.76 -7.49
C GLY A 91 -10.39 -18.37 -6.58
N VAL A 92 -10.32 -17.09 -6.22
CA VAL A 92 -9.23 -16.53 -5.39
C VAL A 92 -9.07 -17.22 -4.02
N ALA A 93 -10.12 -17.87 -3.50
CA ALA A 93 -10.03 -18.64 -2.27
C ALA A 93 -9.04 -19.82 -2.36
N ASP A 94 -8.83 -20.40 -3.53
CA ASP A 94 -7.89 -21.50 -3.74
C ASP A 94 -6.42 -21.04 -3.68
N CYS A 95 -6.17 -19.74 -3.79
CA CYS A 95 -4.83 -19.18 -3.74
C CYS A 95 -4.32 -18.98 -2.29
N ILE A 96 -5.23 -18.75 -1.34
CA ILE A 96 -4.93 -18.42 0.07
C ILE A 96 -4.09 -19.48 0.81
N PRO A 97 -4.30 -20.80 0.61
CA PRO A 97 -3.49 -21.82 1.28
C PRO A 97 -1.98 -21.73 0.99
N CYS A 98 -1.61 -21.20 -0.18
CA CYS A 98 -0.21 -21.01 -0.59
C CYS A 98 0.26 -19.57 -0.40
N HIS A 99 -0.65 -18.61 -0.54
CA HIS A 99 -0.40 -17.18 -0.42
C HIS A 99 -1.20 -16.62 0.77
N PRO A 100 -0.67 -16.74 2.00
CA PRO A 100 -1.37 -16.26 3.19
C PRO A 100 -1.55 -14.74 3.16
N ASN A 101 -2.32 -14.18 4.09
CA ASN A 101 -2.54 -12.72 4.12
C ASN A 101 -1.28 -11.90 4.45
N GLU A 102 -0.25 -12.54 5.02
CA GLU A 102 0.96 -11.87 5.51
C GLU A 102 2.23 -12.58 5.02
N GLY A 103 3.31 -11.82 4.88
CA GLY A 103 4.64 -12.31 4.49
C GLY A 103 5.01 -12.04 3.03
N ASP A 104 6.23 -12.43 2.65
CA ASP A 104 6.86 -12.04 1.37
C ASP A 104 6.16 -12.55 0.11
N ILE A 105 5.32 -13.60 0.25
CA ILE A 105 4.50 -14.14 -0.84
C ILE A 105 3.01 -14.06 -0.51
N SER A 106 2.63 -13.03 0.26
CA SER A 106 1.25 -12.85 0.67
C SER A 106 0.31 -12.67 -0.51
N MET A 107 -0.98 -12.93 -0.30
CA MET A 107 -2.01 -12.69 -1.32
C MET A 107 -1.97 -11.24 -1.84
N LYS A 108 -1.79 -10.29 -0.92
CA LYS A 108 -1.63 -8.87 -1.25
C LYS A 108 -0.48 -8.68 -2.23
N THR A 109 0.71 -9.17 -1.89
CA THR A 109 1.92 -9.01 -2.70
C THR A 109 1.76 -9.64 -4.09
N VAL A 110 1.33 -10.90 -4.16
CA VAL A 110 1.29 -11.63 -5.44
C VAL A 110 0.18 -11.15 -6.39
N ILE A 111 -0.87 -10.52 -5.87
CA ILE A 111 -1.89 -9.88 -6.70
C ILE A 111 -1.48 -8.45 -7.05
N HIS A 112 -1.10 -7.63 -6.07
CA HIS A 112 -0.85 -6.20 -6.29
C HIS A 112 0.37 -5.93 -7.16
N ASP A 113 1.50 -6.58 -6.88
CA ASP A 113 2.76 -6.32 -7.60
C ASP A 113 2.60 -6.40 -9.13
N PRO A 114 2.10 -7.50 -9.72
CA PRO A 114 1.97 -7.57 -11.19
C PRO A 114 0.92 -6.61 -11.77
N HIS A 115 -0.01 -6.11 -10.96
CA HIS A 115 -1.01 -5.13 -11.40
C HIS A 115 -0.55 -3.68 -11.24
N TYR A 116 0.44 -3.43 -10.39
CA TYR A 116 0.99 -2.11 -10.09
C TYR A 116 2.34 -1.83 -10.73
N ASP A 117 3.04 -2.85 -11.24
CA ASP A 117 4.42 -2.72 -11.70
C ASP A 117 4.60 -1.87 -12.97
N GLY A 118 5.61 -0.99 -12.92
CA GLY A 118 6.20 -0.27 -14.03
C GLY A 118 5.38 0.88 -14.64
N ASP A 119 5.93 1.45 -15.71
CA ASP A 119 5.33 2.56 -16.48
C ASP A 119 3.98 2.18 -17.13
N ASN A 120 3.65 0.88 -17.17
CA ASN A 120 2.39 0.33 -17.70
C ASN A 120 1.54 -0.30 -16.57
N ASN A 121 1.44 0.39 -15.43
CA ASN A 121 0.57 0.00 -14.32
C ASN A 121 -0.86 -0.25 -14.83
N GLY A 122 -1.22 -1.53 -14.99
CA GLY A 122 -2.48 -1.96 -15.58
C GLY A 122 -3.67 -1.55 -14.71
N PHE A 123 -3.47 -1.44 -13.40
CA PHE A 123 -4.48 -0.95 -12.48
C PHE A 123 -4.84 0.52 -12.73
N VAL A 124 -3.84 1.40 -12.85
CA VAL A 124 -4.08 2.81 -13.16
C VAL A 124 -4.57 2.97 -14.60
N ALA A 125 -3.97 2.27 -15.56
CA ALA A 125 -4.31 2.42 -16.97
C ALA A 125 -5.74 1.94 -17.31
N ASN A 126 -6.22 0.87 -16.66
CA ASN A 126 -7.52 0.27 -16.99
C ASN A 126 -8.61 0.56 -15.97
N PHE A 127 -8.24 0.83 -14.71
CA PHE A 127 -9.17 1.01 -13.59
C PHE A 127 -8.95 2.34 -12.86
N GLU A 128 -8.05 3.19 -13.36
CA GLU A 128 -7.79 4.52 -12.83
C GLU A 128 -7.52 4.56 -11.31
N GLY A 129 -6.89 3.51 -10.77
CA GLY A 129 -6.58 3.46 -9.34
C GLY A 129 -7.76 3.07 -8.43
N SER A 130 -8.89 2.63 -9.01
CA SER A 130 -10.11 2.31 -8.28
C SER A 130 -10.06 0.91 -7.64
N CYS A 131 -9.87 0.87 -6.31
CA CYS A 131 -9.77 -0.37 -5.54
C CYS A 131 -11.01 -1.26 -5.65
N VAL A 132 -12.18 -0.64 -5.84
CA VAL A 132 -13.47 -1.35 -5.89
C VAL A 132 -13.66 -2.19 -7.17
N HIS A 133 -12.69 -2.19 -8.08
CA HIS A 133 -12.63 -3.19 -9.15
C HIS A 133 -12.24 -4.58 -8.66
N CYS A 134 -11.45 -4.67 -7.59
CA CYS A 134 -10.97 -5.93 -7.04
C CYS A 134 -11.47 -6.17 -5.61
N HIS A 135 -11.86 -5.12 -4.89
CA HIS A 135 -12.37 -5.17 -3.53
C HIS A 135 -13.84 -4.78 -3.47
N LYS A 136 -14.53 -5.24 -2.43
CA LYS A 136 -15.89 -4.80 -2.09
C LYS A 136 -15.86 -4.06 -0.77
N LEU A 137 -16.57 -2.94 -0.65
CA LEU A 137 -16.71 -2.25 0.64
C LEU A 137 -17.92 -2.82 1.38
N THR A 138 -17.69 -3.32 2.60
CA THR A 138 -18.75 -3.75 3.51
C THR A 138 -19.32 -2.56 4.29
N ASN A 139 -20.51 -2.74 4.87
CA ASN A 139 -21.16 -1.69 5.68
C ASN A 139 -20.45 -1.38 7.01
N ASP A 140 -19.53 -2.22 7.45
CA ASP A 140 -18.66 -1.99 8.61
C ASP A 140 -17.27 -1.43 8.23
N GLY A 141 -17.02 -1.16 6.95
CA GLY A 141 -15.77 -0.53 6.48
C GLY A 141 -14.65 -1.51 6.11
N GLN A 142 -14.91 -2.81 6.11
CA GLN A 142 -13.95 -3.78 5.60
C GLN A 142 -13.91 -3.74 4.07
N MET A 143 -12.75 -4.06 3.50
CA MET A 143 -12.55 -4.15 2.05
C MET A 143 -12.01 -5.52 1.62
N PRO A 144 -12.79 -6.62 1.77
CA PRO A 144 -12.38 -7.92 1.24
C PRO A 144 -12.19 -7.88 -0.27
N ALA A 145 -11.24 -8.67 -0.77
CA ALA A 145 -11.14 -8.94 -2.20
C ALA A 145 -12.40 -9.68 -2.67
N ALA A 146 -12.88 -9.36 -3.87
CA ALA A 146 -14.05 -9.99 -4.46
C ALA A 146 -13.83 -11.50 -4.64
N GLY A 147 -14.72 -12.30 -4.07
CA GLY A 147 -14.61 -13.76 -3.98
C GLY A 147 -14.05 -14.28 -2.65
N LEU A 148 -13.58 -13.40 -1.76
CA LEU A 148 -13.13 -13.74 -0.39
C LEU A 148 -14.10 -13.26 0.70
N GLU A 149 -15.26 -12.72 0.34
CA GLU A 149 -16.27 -12.34 1.31
C GLU A 149 -16.91 -13.52 2.05
N GLU A 150 -17.31 -13.28 3.30
CA GLU A 150 -18.13 -14.23 4.04
C GLU A 150 -19.56 -14.29 3.48
N PRO A 151 -20.21 -15.48 3.43
CA PRO A 151 -21.59 -15.60 2.97
C PRO A 151 -22.55 -14.71 3.77
N GLY A 152 -23.36 -13.93 3.05
CA GLY A 152 -24.35 -13.02 3.66
C GLY A 152 -23.82 -11.62 4.00
N THR A 153 -22.54 -11.35 3.75
CA THR A 153 -21.96 -10.00 3.87
C THR A 153 -22.75 -8.98 3.06
N GLN A 154 -23.02 -7.83 3.66
CA GLN A 154 -23.68 -6.70 3.02
C GLN A 154 -22.63 -5.74 2.47
N PHE A 155 -22.84 -5.27 1.24
CA PHE A 155 -21.92 -4.36 0.57
C PHE A 155 -22.57 -3.01 0.33
N GLU A 156 -21.76 -1.98 0.47
CA GLU A 156 -22.14 -0.62 0.14
C GLU A 156 -21.77 -0.34 -1.30
N VAL A 157 -22.58 0.49 -1.98
CA VAL A 157 -22.27 0.97 -3.32
C VAL A 157 -21.61 2.32 -3.18
N ILE A 158 -20.29 2.35 -3.36
CA ILE A 158 -19.54 3.60 -3.39
C ILE A 158 -19.18 4.01 -4.80
N GLN A 159 -18.78 5.26 -4.92
CA GLN A 159 -18.43 5.93 -6.17
C GLN A 159 -17.05 6.53 -5.97
N VAL A 160 -16.02 5.95 -6.59
CA VAL A 160 -14.62 6.34 -6.32
C VAL A 160 -13.99 7.09 -7.49
N ALA A 161 -13.23 8.13 -7.20
CA ALA A 161 -12.53 8.97 -8.15
C ALA A 161 -11.09 8.50 -8.32
N SER A 162 -10.54 8.78 -9.49
CA SER A 162 -9.17 8.41 -9.88
C SER A 162 -8.14 9.51 -9.70
N VAL A 163 -8.53 10.64 -9.13
CA VAL A 163 -7.67 11.79 -8.94
C VAL A 163 -7.24 11.88 -7.49
N ASP A 164 -5.94 11.92 -7.27
CA ASP A 164 -5.34 12.20 -5.98
C ASP A 164 -5.46 13.70 -5.67
N GLN A 165 -6.32 14.03 -4.71
CA GLN A 165 -6.54 15.36 -4.18
C GLN A 165 -5.84 15.56 -2.84
N SER A 166 -5.16 14.54 -2.33
CA SER A 166 -4.50 14.54 -1.01
C SER A 166 -3.12 13.88 -1.11
N PRO A 167 -2.15 14.52 -1.79
CA PRO A 167 -0.83 13.94 -1.99
C PRO A 167 -0.06 13.70 -0.67
N ASN A 168 -0.40 14.42 0.42
CA ASN A 168 0.18 14.23 1.75
C ASN A 168 -0.70 13.37 2.67
N GLY A 169 -1.79 12.77 2.16
CA GLY A 169 -2.65 11.88 2.93
C GLY A 169 -3.42 12.60 4.03
N CYS A 170 -3.35 12.05 5.24
CA CYS A 170 -4.14 12.48 6.39
C CYS A 170 -4.00 13.99 6.68
N SER A 171 -2.78 14.55 6.53
CA SER A 171 -2.51 15.95 6.88
C SER A 171 -3.14 16.97 5.94
N ASP A 172 -3.55 16.57 4.74
CA ASP A 172 -4.24 17.49 3.81
C ASP A 172 -5.67 17.80 4.24
N CYS A 173 -6.28 16.91 5.05
CA CYS A 173 -7.66 17.04 5.54
C CYS A 173 -7.73 17.24 7.06
N HIS A 174 -6.84 16.59 7.83
CA HIS A 174 -6.87 16.53 9.29
C HIS A 174 -5.68 17.28 9.90
N GLU A 175 -5.77 18.62 9.96
CA GLU A 175 -4.70 19.45 10.54
C GLU A 175 -4.48 19.20 12.04
N LYS A 176 -5.51 18.73 12.75
CA LYS A 176 -5.50 18.48 14.21
C LYS A 176 -6.29 17.23 14.57
N ILE A 177 -5.79 16.07 14.13
CA ILE A 177 -6.50 14.80 14.27
C ILE A 177 -6.78 14.46 15.74
N SER A 178 -5.90 14.82 16.68
CA SER A 178 -6.12 14.57 18.11
C SER A 178 -7.41 15.24 18.62
N ALA A 179 -7.64 16.49 18.22
CA ALA A 179 -8.79 17.29 18.62
C ALA A 179 -10.10 16.88 17.92
N GLU A 180 -10.00 16.14 16.81
CA GLU A 180 -11.15 15.54 16.15
C GLU A 180 -11.52 14.22 16.81
N VAL A 181 -10.52 13.38 17.10
CA VAL A 181 -10.69 12.09 17.79
C VAL A 181 -11.20 12.27 19.22
N GLU A 182 -10.78 13.30 19.95
CA GLU A 182 -11.28 13.60 21.31
C GLU A 182 -12.80 13.85 21.34
N LYS A 183 -13.40 14.27 20.22
CA LYS A 183 -14.85 14.50 20.11
C LYS A 183 -15.65 13.23 19.87
N LEU A 184 -14.99 12.10 19.57
CA LEU A 184 -15.66 10.83 19.32
C LEU A 184 -16.13 10.23 20.65
N GLU A 185 -17.44 10.00 20.76
CA GLU A 185 -18.04 9.43 21.95
C GLU A 185 -17.43 8.05 22.25
N GLY A 186 -16.89 7.89 23.46
CA GLY A 186 -16.29 6.62 23.91
C GLY A 186 -14.85 6.40 23.49
N HIS A 187 -14.23 7.30 22.72
CA HIS A 187 -12.80 7.23 22.44
C HIS A 187 -12.00 7.73 23.66
N PRO A 188 -10.93 7.03 24.09
CA PRO A 188 -10.05 7.54 25.15
C PRO A 188 -9.35 8.83 24.70
N GLU A 189 -8.84 9.62 25.65
CA GLU A 189 -8.04 10.80 25.31
C GLU A 189 -6.82 10.38 24.46
N ALA A 190 -6.76 10.92 23.24
CA ALA A 190 -5.65 10.73 22.32
C ALA A 190 -4.89 12.05 22.24
N THR A 191 -3.58 12.00 22.52
CA THR A 191 -2.72 13.21 22.52
C THR A 191 -1.75 13.24 21.33
N SER A 192 -1.71 12.18 20.53
CA SER A 192 -0.85 12.13 19.34
C SER A 192 -1.53 12.78 18.14
N GLU A 193 -0.75 13.53 17.39
CA GLU A 193 -1.11 14.01 16.05
C GLU A 193 -0.57 13.08 14.94
N ASP A 194 0.23 12.08 15.32
CA ASP A 194 0.76 11.10 14.39
C ASP A 194 -0.21 9.92 14.29
N VAL A 195 -0.73 9.69 13.08
CA VAL A 195 -1.67 8.59 12.82
C VAL A 195 -0.99 7.23 13.07
N ALA A 196 0.34 7.14 12.95
CA ALA A 196 1.09 5.91 13.23
C ALA A 196 0.94 5.50 14.71
N ASP A 197 0.84 6.47 15.62
CA ASP A 197 0.64 6.18 17.03
C ASP A 197 -0.74 5.59 17.32
N CYS A 198 -1.75 5.94 16.52
CA CYS A 198 -3.12 5.44 16.67
C CYS A 198 -3.20 3.93 16.37
N ILE A 199 -2.34 3.40 15.48
CA ILE A 199 -2.30 1.97 15.13
C ILE A 199 -1.93 1.10 16.35
N ASN A 200 -1.24 1.65 17.34
CA ASN A 200 -0.92 0.91 18.57
C ASN A 200 -2.17 0.38 19.28
N CYS A 201 -3.29 1.13 19.20
CA CYS A 201 -4.59 0.75 19.74
C CYS A 201 -5.51 0.13 18.68
N HIS A 202 -5.37 0.56 17.42
CA HIS A 202 -6.23 0.19 16.30
C HIS A 202 -5.56 -0.85 15.38
N GLN A 203 -5.12 -1.96 15.97
CA GLN A 203 -4.40 -3.01 15.26
C GLN A 203 -5.31 -3.79 14.30
N GLU A 204 -4.70 -4.28 13.21
CA GLU A 204 -5.34 -5.12 12.22
C GLU A 204 -5.92 -6.41 12.82
N GLY A 205 -6.99 -6.93 12.20
CA GLY A 205 -7.69 -8.13 12.66
C GLY A 205 -8.66 -7.92 13.84
N SER A 206 -8.81 -6.68 14.32
CA SER A 206 -9.84 -6.30 15.29
C SER A 206 -11.01 -5.57 14.61
N PRO A 207 -12.22 -5.56 15.19
CA PRO A 207 -13.32 -4.72 14.69
C PRO A 207 -13.04 -3.22 14.74
N LEU A 208 -11.99 -2.80 15.45
CA LEU A 208 -11.53 -1.42 15.56
C LEU A 208 -10.20 -1.22 14.84
N ALA A 209 -9.84 -2.11 13.90
CA ALA A 209 -8.65 -1.93 13.07
C ALA A 209 -8.70 -0.57 12.38
N MET A 210 -7.54 0.10 12.28
CA MET A 210 -7.44 1.44 11.70
C MET A 210 -8.04 1.48 10.29
N SER A 211 -7.73 0.48 9.46
CA SER A 211 -8.30 0.32 8.13
C SER A 211 -9.83 0.33 8.13
N THR A 212 -10.44 -0.44 9.02
CA THR A 212 -11.90 -0.59 9.13
C THR A 212 -12.57 0.72 9.55
N ILE A 213 -12.09 1.35 10.62
CA ILE A 213 -12.69 2.60 11.11
C ILE A 213 -12.50 3.77 10.12
N MET A 214 -11.36 3.82 9.43
CA MET A 214 -11.08 4.88 8.46
C MET A 214 -11.94 4.72 7.22
N HIS A 215 -12.03 3.51 6.65
CA HIS A 215 -12.94 3.26 5.54
C HIS A 215 -14.39 3.53 5.92
N GLN A 216 -14.83 3.12 7.11
CA GLN A 216 -16.18 3.40 7.58
C GLN A 216 -16.44 4.91 7.67
N GLY A 217 -15.53 5.66 8.30
CA GLY A 217 -15.68 7.11 8.47
C GLY A 217 -15.61 7.90 7.16
N HIS A 218 -14.76 7.46 6.23
CA HIS A 218 -14.52 8.18 4.98
C HIS A 218 -15.44 7.67 3.87
N LEU A 219 -15.36 6.40 3.50
CA LEU A 219 -16.07 5.87 2.33
C LEU A 219 -17.59 5.74 2.54
N LEU A 220 -18.07 5.65 3.78
CA LEU A 220 -19.51 5.66 4.08
C LEU A 220 -20.01 7.04 4.56
N GLY A 221 -19.09 7.97 4.77
CA GLY A 221 -19.39 9.34 5.15
C GLY A 221 -19.72 10.20 3.94
N LYS A 222 -20.76 11.04 4.06
CA LYS A 222 -21.12 11.99 2.99
C LYS A 222 -20.03 13.02 2.70
N ASP A 223 -19.21 13.32 3.70
CA ASP A 223 -18.19 14.35 3.58
C ASP A 223 -17.04 13.93 2.66
N TYR A 224 -16.84 12.63 2.42
CA TYR A 224 -15.77 12.15 1.56
C TYR A 224 -16.18 12.07 0.08
N GLU A 225 -17.49 12.08 -0.19
CA GLU A 225 -18.03 12.19 -1.56
C GLU A 225 -17.50 13.44 -2.28
N LYS A 226 -17.20 14.52 -1.54
CA LYS A 226 -16.63 15.76 -2.11
C LYS A 226 -15.20 15.59 -2.65
N PHE A 227 -14.49 14.57 -2.17
CA PHE A 227 -13.19 14.13 -2.67
C PHE A 227 -13.31 12.93 -3.62
N GLY A 228 -14.55 12.67 -4.06
CA GLY A 228 -14.89 11.60 -4.97
C GLY A 228 -14.65 10.21 -4.39
N ASN A 229 -14.60 10.01 -3.07
CA ASN A 229 -14.23 8.74 -2.45
C ASN A 229 -12.96 8.07 -3.00
N SER A 230 -11.98 8.85 -3.44
CA SER A 230 -10.77 8.28 -4.04
C SER A 230 -9.95 7.51 -3.01
N CYS A 231 -9.61 6.25 -3.32
CA CYS A 231 -8.68 5.48 -2.49
C CYS A 231 -7.30 6.15 -2.42
N ILE A 232 -6.86 6.71 -3.56
CA ILE A 232 -5.49 7.18 -3.75
C ILE A 232 -5.24 8.51 -3.05
N ASN A 233 -6.26 9.17 -2.49
CA ASN A 233 -6.06 10.26 -1.54
C ASN A 233 -5.39 9.76 -0.24
N CYS A 234 -5.64 8.51 0.16
CA CYS A 234 -5.12 7.95 1.40
C CYS A 234 -3.99 6.95 1.16
N HIS A 235 -3.96 6.28 0.01
CA HIS A 235 -2.99 5.23 -0.29
C HIS A 235 -1.98 5.65 -1.36
N ASP A 236 -0.75 5.21 -1.18
CA ASP A 236 0.36 5.38 -2.12
C ASP A 236 0.45 4.17 -3.06
N LEU A 237 0.09 4.38 -4.33
CA LEU A 237 0.14 3.35 -5.38
C LEU A 237 1.55 2.82 -5.63
N GLU A 238 2.59 3.64 -5.38
CA GLU A 238 3.98 3.27 -5.62
C GLU A 238 4.59 2.47 -4.46
N LYS A 239 3.91 2.47 -3.29
CA LYS A 239 4.39 1.79 -2.07
C LYS A 239 3.42 0.71 -1.61
N GLU A 240 2.99 -0.15 -2.53
CA GLU A 240 2.10 -1.29 -2.23
C GLU A 240 0.82 -0.89 -1.46
N MET A 241 0.23 0.25 -1.81
CA MET A 241 -0.94 0.82 -1.12
C MET A 241 -0.68 1.14 0.35
N ALA A 242 0.57 1.46 0.73
CA ALA A 242 0.85 2.03 2.04
C ALA A 242 -0.02 3.28 2.25
N VAL A 243 -0.54 3.45 3.46
CA VAL A 243 -1.25 4.69 3.81
C VAL A 243 -0.25 5.83 3.81
N LYS A 244 -0.57 6.92 3.11
CA LYS A 244 0.28 8.09 3.03
C LYS A 244 0.45 8.74 4.40
N GLY A 245 1.70 9.02 4.75
CA GLY A 245 2.05 9.61 6.04
C GLY A 245 2.22 8.59 7.17
N LEU A 246 2.13 7.29 6.88
CA LEU A 246 2.43 6.19 7.81
C LEU A 246 3.70 5.43 7.43
#